data_AF-N4WZW5-F1
#
_entry.id   AF-N4WZW5-F1
#
_cell.length_a   1.000
_cell.length_b   1.000
_cell.length_c   1.000
_cell.angle_alpha   90.00
_cell.angle_beta   90.00
_cell.angle_gamma   90.00
#
_symmetry.space_group_name_H-M   'P 1'
#
loop_
_entity.id
_entity.type
_entity.pdbx_description
1 polymer ?
#
loop_
_entity_poly.entity_id
_entity_poly.type
_entity_poly.pdbx_seq_one_letter_code
_entity_poly.pdbx_strand_id
1 'polypeptide(L)' 'MTYTRLLTPRSMAVLSIISLGGGYFTLKSRTLAEKQRVRSNGDFAVSVDRSGGGI' A
#
# COMPACT_ATOMS: atom_id res chain seq x y z
N MET A 1 -38.59 -4.11 -24.08
CA MET A 1 -37.18 -3.92 -23.65
C MET A 1 -37.18 -3.19 -22.31
N THR A 2 -36.88 -3.90 -21.23
CA THR A 2 -36.76 -3.31 -19.89
C THR A 2 -35.42 -2.57 -19.83
N TYR A 3 -35.43 -1.26 -20.05
CA TYR A 3 -34.23 -0.44 -19.95
C TYR A 3 -33.82 -0.34 -18.48
N THR A 4 -32.89 -1.20 -18.08
CA THR A 4 -32.28 -1.18 -16.75
C THR A 4 -31.59 0.17 -16.53
N ARG A 5 -32.23 1.06 -15.76
CA ARG A 5 -31.65 2.35 -15.34
C ARG A 5 -30.49 2.20 -14.33
N LEU A 6 -30.21 0.98 -13.87
CA LEU A 6 -29.12 0.68 -12.94
C LEU A 6 -27.75 0.58 -13.65
N LEU A 7 -27.73 0.09 -14.90
CA LEU A 7 -26.53 0.01 -15.74
C LEU A 7 -26.51 1.17 -16.74
N THR A 8 -26.52 2.39 -16.23
CA THR A 8 -26.23 3.54 -17.08
C THR A 8 -24.71 3.62 -17.29
N PRO A 9 -24.26 4.18 -18.43
CA PRO A 9 -22.82 4.40 -18.66
C PRO A 9 -22.15 5.16 -17.51
N ARG A 10 -22.89 6.08 -16.87
CA ARG A 10 -22.43 6.85 -15.72
C ARG A 10 -22.22 6.00 -14.47
N SER A 11 -23.14 5.09 -14.13
CA SER A 11 -22.95 4.20 -12.98
C SER A 11 -21.80 3.23 -13.21
N MET A 12 -21.62 2.74 -14.44
CA MET A 12 -20.46 1.93 -14.81
C MET A 12 -19.14 2.69 -14.70
N ALA A 13 -19.06 3.94 -15.15
CA ALA A 13 -17.86 4.75 -15.00
C ALA A 13 -17.47 4.95 -13.53
N VAL A 14 -18.45 5.22 -12.65
CA VAL A 14 -18.20 5.36 -11.20
C VAL A 14 -17.70 4.05 -10.60
N LEU A 15 -18.31 2.91 -10.93
CA LEU A 15 -17.86 1.60 -10.47
C LEU A 15 -16.43 1.29 -10.93
N SER A 16 -16.10 1.61 -12.18
CA SER A 16 -14.74 1.43 -12.72
C SER A 16 -13.70 2.27 -11.98
N ILE A 17 -14.01 3.53 -11.65
CA ILE A 17 -13.09 4.39 -10.89
C ILE A 17 -12.90 3.85 -9.47
N ILE A 18 -13.97 3.42 -8.81
CA ILE A 18 -13.88 2.85 -7.45
C ILE A 18 -13.08 1.55 -7.46
N SER A 19 -13.30 0.68 -8.45
CA SER A 19 -12.56 -0.58 -8.59
C SER A 19 -11.08 -0.34 -8.82
N LEU A 20 -10.72 0.53 -9.77
CA LEU A 20 -9.34 0.82 -10.11
C LEU A 20 -8.62 1.61 -9.00
N GLY A 21 -9.28 2.65 -8.47
CA GLY A 21 -8.75 3.48 -7.39
C GLY A 21 -8.61 2.72 -6.07
N GLY A 22 -9.59 1.89 -5.72
CA GLY A 22 -9.56 1.04 -4.52
C GLY A 22 -8.48 -0.04 -4.60
N GLY A 23 -8.32 -0.67 -5.77
CA GLY A 23 -7.23 -1.61 -6.02
C GLY A 23 -5.85 -0.94 -5.91
N TYR A 24 -5.67 0.21 -6.55
CA TYR A 24 -4.42 0.99 -6.48
C TYR A 24 -4.10 1.43 -5.05
N PHE A 25 -5.08 1.93 -4.30
CA PHE A 25 -4.88 2.33 -2.90
C PHE A 25 -4.52 1.14 -2.02
N THR A 26 -5.14 -0.02 -2.24
CA THR A 26 -4.83 -1.25 -1.52
C THR A 26 -3.40 -1.73 -1.79
N LEU A 27 -2.96 -1.73 -3.05
CA LEU A 27 -1.59 -2.07 -3.44
C LEU A 27 -0.58 -1.08 -2.83
N LYS A 28 -0.88 0.22 -2.90
CA LYS A 28 -0.05 1.26 -2.27
C LYS A 28 0.08 1.04 -0.76
N SER A 29 -1.02 0.79 -0.05
CA SER A 29 -0.98 0.55 1.39
C SER A 29 -0.19 -0.72 1.75
N ARG A 30 -0.33 -1.80 0.97
CA ARG A 30 0.46 -3.02 1.17
C ARG A 30 1.96 -2.79 0.95
N THR A 31 2.34 -2.05 -0.09
CA THR A 31 3.75 -1.74 -0.35
C THR A 31 4.35 -0.82 0.72
N LEU A 32 3.59 0.12 1.27
CA LEU A 32 4.03 0.93 2.41
C LEU A 32 4.17 0.09 3.69
N ALA A 33 3.21 -0.78 3.98
CA ALA A 33 3.27 -1.67 5.13
C ALA A 33 4.47 -2.63 5.05
N GLU A 34 4.75 -3.18 3.87
CA GLU A 34 5.93 -4.03 3.64
C GLU A 34 7.23 -3.25 3.81
N LYS A 35 7.31 -2.02 3.27
CA LYS A 35 8.47 -1.14 3.52
C LYS A 35 8.68 -0.85 5.01
N GLN A 36 7.61 -0.61 5.76
CA GLN A 36 7.70 -0.39 7.20
C GLN A 36 8.17 -1.65 7.94
N ARG A 37 7.70 -2.83 7.55
CA ARG A 37 8.12 -4.12 8.12
C ARG A 37 9.60 -4.44 7.84
N VAL A 38 10.07 -4.16 6.63
CA VAL A 38 11.49 -4.33 6.27
C VAL A 38 12.36 -3.32 7.02
N ARG A 39 11.90 -2.07 7.13
CA ARG A 39 12.61 -1.02 7.88
C ARG A 39 12.69 -1.32 9.38
N SER A 40 11.60 -1.81 9.99
CA SER A 40 11.61 -2.23 11.40
C SER A 40 12.57 -3.40 11.67
N ASN A 41 12.87 -4.24 10.67
CA ASN A 41 13.86 -5.31 10.81
C ASN A 41 15.31 -4.84 10.56
N GLY A 42 15.52 -3.73 9.87
CA GLY A 42 16.86 -3.21 9.54
C GLY A 42 17.41 -2.17 10.51
N ASP A 43 16.54 -1.40 11.18
CA ASP A 43 16.96 -0.27 12.02
C ASP A 43 17.47 -0.67 13.43
N PHE A 44 17.47 -1.97 13.79
CA PHE A 44 18.07 -2.49 15.04
C PHE A 44 19.44 -3.16 14.85
N ALA A 45 19.94 -3.29 13.62
CA ALA A 45 21.21 -3.95 13.34
C ALA A 45 22.35 -2.95 13.05
N VAL A 46 22.46 -1.90 13.85
CA VAL A 46 23.79 -1.30 14.08
C VAL A 46 24.35 -1.95 15.32
N SER A 47 24.96 -3.13 15.15
CA SER A 47 25.94 -3.62 16.12
C SER A 47 27.12 -2.66 16.06
N VAL A 48 27.07 -1.59 16.84
CA VAL A 48 28.25 -0.79 17.13
C VAL A 48 29.19 -1.75 17.84
N ASP A 49 30.15 -2.31 17.12
CA ASP A 49 31.26 -3.02 17.72
C ASP A 49 31.95 -2.02 18.64
N ARG A 50 31.73 -2.20 19.95
CA ARG A 50 32.29 -1.35 20.99
C ARG A 50 33.75 -1.77 21.20
N SER A 51 34.53 -1.76 20.13
CA SER A 51 35.96 -2.04 20.14
C SER A 51 36.69 -0.73 19.84
N GLY A 52 37.01 0.00 20.90
CA GLY A 52 37.58 1.33 20.77
C GLY A 52 38.08 1.90 22.09
N GLY A 53 38.90 1.13 22.81
CA GLY A 53 39.99 1.64 23.65
C GLY A 53 39.62 2.46 24.88
N GLY A 54 39.52 1.80 26.03
CA GLY A 54 39.87 2.45 27.29
C GLY A 54 41.39 2.46 27.46
N ILE A 55 42.00 3.64 27.30
CA ILE A 55 43.13 4.23 28.05
C ILE A 55 43.26 5.70 27.63
#